data_AF-A0A6J4RDS2-F1
#
_entry.id   AF-A0A6J4RDS2-F1
#
_cell.length_a   1.000
_cell.length_b   1.000
_cell.length_c   1.000
_cell.angle_alpha   90.00
_cell.angle_beta   90.00
_cell.angle_gamma   90.00
#
_symmetry.space_group_name_H-M   'P 1'
#
loop_
_entity.id
_entity.type
_entity.pdbx_description
1 polymer ?
#
loop_
_entity_poly.entity_id
_entity_poly.type
_entity_poly.pdbx_seq_one_letter_code
_entity_poly.pdbx_strand_id
1 'polypeptide(L)'
;MILKQNTLTFSVLVAAFAVSALYQAYRAMLNEVPEYDAFTPMTGVVYLAFVGISALVMTDRCWAWWVVSVFVIALLALGTFWYHPTFTMGRMESGVMGLVGWLESTVYLGLLFVAGFVCAMHLLGVRLVPGKS
;
A
#
# COMPACT_ATOMS: atom_id res chain seq x y z
N MET A 1 -22.33 -13.23 -2.72
CA MET A 1 -21.71 -12.67 -1.50
C MET A 1 -21.49 -11.19 -1.75
N ILE A 2 -22.23 -10.30 -1.08
CA ILE A 2 -22.12 -8.85 -1.29
C ILE A 2 -20.84 -8.40 -0.61
N LEU A 3 -19.81 -8.04 -1.38
CA LEU A 3 -18.56 -7.54 -0.84
C LEU A 3 -18.82 -6.14 -0.25
N LYS A 4 -18.77 -6.01 1.09
CA LYS A 4 -18.93 -4.72 1.75
C LYS A 4 -17.74 -3.82 1.39
N GLN A 5 -18.01 -2.55 1.15
CA GLN A 5 -17.00 -1.54 0.78
C GLN A 5 -15.81 -1.53 1.76
N ASN A 6 -16.09 -1.67 3.06
CA ASN A 6 -15.09 -1.75 4.11
C ASN A 6 -14.14 -2.94 3.89
N THR A 7 -14.70 -4.12 3.61
CA THR A 7 -13.93 -5.37 3.39
C THR A 7 -13.09 -5.26 2.12
N LEU A 8 -13.64 -4.64 1.07
CA LEU A 8 -12.89 -4.35 -0.15
C LEU A 8 -11.70 -3.44 0.16
N THR A 9 -11.94 -2.28 0.79
CA THR A 9 -10.86 -1.32 1.15
C THR A 9 -9.77 -1.98 1.98
N PHE A 10 -10.15 -2.73 3.02
CA PHE A 10 -9.17 -3.45 3.86
C PHE A 10 -8.38 -4.48 3.06
N SER A 11 -9.05 -5.30 2.23
CA SER A 11 -8.35 -6.30 1.41
C SER A 11 -7.36 -5.69 0.42
N VAL A 12 -7.70 -4.55 -0.18
CA VAL A 12 -6.82 -3.82 -1.11
C VAL A 12 -5.62 -3.25 -0.38
N LEU A 13 -5.81 -2.68 0.82
CA LEU A 13 -4.71 -2.17 1.65
C LEU A 13 -3.78 -3.29 2.11
N VAL A 14 -4.33 -4.40 2.59
CA VAL A 14 -3.53 -5.58 2.99
C VAL A 14 -2.76 -6.13 1.79
N ALA A 15 -3.39 -6.22 0.61
CA ALA A 15 -2.71 -6.65 -0.61
C ALA A 15 -1.56 -5.71 -0.99
N ALA A 16 -1.75 -4.39 -0.88
CA ALA A 16 -0.68 -3.41 -1.13
C ALA A 16 0.51 -3.65 -0.20
N PHE A 17 0.26 -3.76 1.11
CA PHE A 17 1.34 -4.01 2.09
C PHE A 17 2.00 -5.37 1.90
N ALA A 18 1.24 -6.41 1.54
CA ALA A 18 1.79 -7.73 1.28
C ALA A 18 2.74 -7.72 0.08
N VAL A 19 2.35 -7.07 -1.04
CA VAL A 19 3.20 -6.92 -2.22
C VAL A 19 4.52 -6.22 -1.85
N SER A 20 4.43 -5.13 -1.08
CA SER A 20 5.61 -4.37 -0.68
C SER A 20 6.51 -5.12 0.30
N ALA A 21 5.94 -5.78 1.31
CA ALA A 21 6.69 -6.58 2.27
C ALA A 21 7.37 -7.80 1.61
N LEU A 22 6.68 -8.48 0.67
CA LEU A 22 7.25 -9.59 -0.09
C LEU A 22 8.43 -9.14 -0.95
N TYR A 23 8.34 -7.98 -1.59
CA TYR A 23 9.44 -7.44 -2.38
C TYR A 23 10.65 -7.06 -1.51
N GLN A 24 10.43 -6.44 -0.35
CA GLN A 24 11.53 -6.17 0.58
C GLN A 24 12.17 -7.45 1.12
N ALA A 25 11.38 -8.47 1.46
CA ALA A 25 11.88 -9.76 1.91
C ALA A 25 12.68 -10.48 0.79
N TYR A 26 12.16 -10.46 -0.45
CA TYR A 26 12.86 -11.00 -1.62
C TYR A 26 14.23 -10.34 -1.82
N ARG A 27 14.30 -9.02 -1.70
CA ARG A 27 15.57 -8.28 -1.81
C ARG A 27 16.53 -8.57 -0.67
N ALA A 28 16.03 -8.68 0.56
CA ALA A 28 16.84 -9.03 1.71
C ALA A 28 17.49 -10.42 1.56
N MET A 29 16.76 -11.40 1.00
CA MET A 29 17.29 -12.75 0.75
C MET A 29 18.43 -12.79 -0.27
N LEU A 30 18.47 -11.84 -1.21
CA LEU A 30 19.48 -11.81 -2.27
C LEU A 30 20.76 -11.07 -1.88
N ASN A 31 20.84 -10.49 -0.67
CA ASN A 31 21.97 -9.67 -0.19
C ASN A 31 22.35 -8.50 -1.12
N GLU A 32 21.49 -8.10 -2.05
CA GLU A 32 21.71 -6.99 -3.00
C GLU A 32 21.32 -5.63 -2.42
N VAL A 33 21.41 -5.46 -1.09
CA VAL A 33 20.86 -4.29 -0.42
C VAL A 33 21.89 -3.67 0.52
N PRO A 34 22.19 -2.37 0.39
CA PRO A 34 22.96 -1.68 1.43
C PRO A 34 22.20 -1.73 2.77
N GLU A 35 22.94 -1.83 3.88
CA GLU A 35 22.44 -2.14 5.24
C GLU A 35 21.21 -1.32 5.69
N TYR A 36 21.04 -0.09 5.17
CA TYR A 36 19.92 0.81 5.48
C TYR A 36 18.57 0.44 4.83
N ASP A 37 18.56 -0.52 3.90
CA ASP A 37 17.36 -0.90 3.13
C ASP A 37 17.06 -2.42 3.27
N ALA A 38 17.78 -3.09 4.18
CA ALA A 38 17.54 -4.47 4.56
C ALA A 38 16.23 -4.62 5.36
N PHE A 39 15.49 -5.71 5.12
CA PHE A 39 14.28 -6.02 5.87
C PHE A 39 14.65 -6.36 7.33
N THR A 40 14.34 -5.47 8.26
CA THR A 40 14.63 -5.64 9.69
C THR A 40 13.36 -6.04 10.45
N PRO A 41 13.47 -6.58 11.68
CA PRO A 41 12.30 -6.81 12.53
C PRO A 41 11.47 -5.53 12.71
N MET A 42 12.11 -4.36 12.68
CA MET A 42 11.44 -3.05 12.76
C MET A 42 10.56 -2.77 11.55
N THR A 43 10.99 -3.12 10.32
CA THR A 43 10.12 -2.95 9.12
C THR A 43 8.89 -3.84 9.22
N GLY A 44 9.03 -5.06 9.74
CA GLY A 44 7.89 -5.95 10.04
C GLY A 44 6.88 -5.32 11.01
N VAL A 45 7.35 -4.70 12.10
CA VAL A 45 6.49 -3.98 13.06
C VAL A 45 5.76 -2.81 12.40
N VAL A 46 6.44 -2.06 11.53
CA VAL A 46 5.83 -0.95 10.79
C VAL A 46 4.71 -1.45 9.85
N TYR A 47 4.94 -2.53 9.11
CA TYR A 47 3.88 -3.13 8.27
C TYR A 47 2.70 -3.64 9.09
N LEU A 48 2.94 -4.26 10.25
CA LEU A 48 1.87 -4.65 11.16
C LEU A 48 1.08 -3.44 11.66
N ALA A 49 1.75 -2.33 11.95
CA ALA A 49 1.08 -1.09 12.31
C ALA A 49 0.23 -0.55 11.15
N PHE A 50 0.70 -0.61 9.90
CA PHE A 50 -0.05 -0.19 8.72
C PHE A 50 -1.31 -1.05 8.50
N VAL A 51 -1.18 -2.37 8.69
CA VAL A 51 -2.34 -3.30 8.67
C VAL A 51 -3.30 -2.96 9.81
N GLY A 52 -2.79 -2.67 11.00
CA GLY A 52 -3.60 -2.25 12.16
C GLY A 52 -4.38 -0.96 11.89
N ILE A 53 -3.73 0.06 11.32
CA ILE A 53 -4.38 1.32 10.90
C ILE A 53 -5.45 1.03 9.85
N SER A 54 -5.15 0.14 8.91
CA SER A 54 -6.11 -0.25 7.87
C SER A 54 -7.28 -1.04 8.43
N ALA A 55 -7.14 -1.75 9.55
CA ALA A 55 -8.27 -2.41 10.20
C ALA A 55 -9.31 -1.42 10.74
N LEU A 56 -8.98 -0.12 10.90
CA LEU A 56 -9.95 0.88 11.36
C LEU A 56 -11.17 1.00 10.43
N VAL A 57 -11.04 0.79 9.11
CA VAL A 57 -12.21 0.81 8.20
C VAL A 57 -13.23 -0.28 8.51
N MET A 58 -12.85 -1.34 9.25
CA MET A 58 -13.78 -2.36 9.72
C MET A 58 -14.74 -1.85 10.82
N THR A 59 -14.39 -0.77 11.51
CA THR A 59 -15.21 -0.24 12.62
C THR A 59 -16.44 0.55 12.17
N ASP A 60 -16.56 0.82 10.87
CA ASP A 60 -17.69 1.54 10.23
C ASP A 60 -17.98 2.95 10.81
N ARG A 61 -17.00 3.54 11.50
CA ARG A 61 -17.11 4.88 12.06
C ARG A 61 -16.56 5.92 11.08
N CYS A 62 -17.24 7.05 10.91
CA CYS A 62 -16.83 8.11 9.97
C CYS A 62 -15.40 8.64 10.25
N TRP A 63 -15.01 8.81 11.52
CA TRP A 63 -13.66 9.26 11.87
C TRP A 63 -12.57 8.23 11.50
N ALA A 64 -12.89 6.93 11.52
CA ALA A 64 -11.96 5.88 11.13
C ALA A 64 -11.63 5.95 9.62
N TRP A 65 -12.63 6.25 8.79
CA TRP A 65 -12.44 6.48 7.35
C TRP A 65 -11.57 7.70 7.06
N TRP A 66 -11.70 8.77 7.86
CA TRP A 66 -10.82 9.93 7.76
C TRP A 66 -9.37 9.59 8.09
N VAL A 67 -9.13 8.87 9.20
CA VAL A 67 -7.78 8.43 9.59
C VAL A 67 -7.13 7.60 8.49
N VAL A 68 -7.85 6.61 7.95
CA VAL A 68 -7.35 5.74 6.88
C VAL A 68 -7.11 6.52 5.58
N SER A 69 -7.98 7.47 5.25
CA SER A 69 -7.81 8.32 4.05
C SER A 69 -6.57 9.19 4.15
N VAL A 70 -6.37 9.88 5.28
CA VAL A 70 -5.17 10.70 5.53
C VAL A 70 -3.91 9.84 5.47
N PHE A 71 -3.97 8.64 6.06
CA PHE A 71 -2.86 7.69 6.04
C PHE A 71 -2.52 7.23 4.61
N VAL A 72 -3.52 6.88 3.79
CA VAL A 72 -3.32 6.50 2.38
C VAL A 72 -2.76 7.67 1.56
N ILE A 73 -3.25 8.89 1.76
CA ILE A 73 -2.73 10.09 1.09
C ILE A 73 -1.27 10.32 1.48
N ALA A 74 -0.91 10.17 2.75
CA ALA A 74 0.46 10.31 3.22
C ALA A 74 1.39 9.26 2.57
N LEU A 75 0.93 8.00 2.46
CA LEU A 75 1.68 6.93 1.78
C LEU A 75 1.84 7.20 0.28
N LEU A 76 0.80 7.68 -0.39
CA LEU A 76 0.88 8.08 -1.80
C LEU A 76 1.88 9.23 -2.00
N ALA A 77 1.81 10.25 -1.15
CA ALA A 77 2.74 11.37 -1.21
C ALA A 77 4.19 10.91 -0.97
N LEU A 78 4.41 10.04 0.01
CA LEU A 78 5.74 9.50 0.32
C LEU A 78 6.26 8.63 -0.84
N GLY A 79 5.42 7.78 -1.42
CA GLY A 79 5.79 6.95 -2.56
C GLY A 79 6.09 7.75 -3.83
N THR A 80 5.28 8.77 -4.13
CA THR A 80 5.43 9.59 -5.35
C THR A 80 6.54 10.63 -5.23
N PHE A 81 6.58 11.40 -4.14
CA PHE A 81 7.51 12.53 -4.02
C PHE A 81 8.85 12.17 -3.39
N TRP A 82 8.92 11.13 -2.57
CA TRP A 82 10.16 10.73 -1.93
C TRP A 82 10.74 9.47 -2.55
N TYR A 83 9.99 8.36 -2.54
CA TYR A 83 10.52 7.05 -2.93
C TYR A 83 10.90 6.98 -4.40
N HIS A 84 10.02 7.44 -5.30
CA HIS A 84 10.28 7.40 -6.75
C HIS A 84 11.53 8.17 -7.20
N PRO A 85 11.73 9.45 -6.81
CA PRO A 85 12.92 10.19 -7.22
C PRO A 85 14.20 9.71 -6.52
N THR A 86 14.12 9.21 -5.28
CA THR A 86 15.32 8.81 -4.52
C THR A 86 15.80 7.40 -4.84
N PHE A 87 14.90 6.43 -4.97
CA PHE A 87 15.27 5.01 -5.09
C PHE A 87 15.10 4.46 -6.50
N THR A 88 14.06 4.88 -7.23
CA THR A 88 13.78 4.33 -8.57
C THR A 88 14.82 4.78 -9.59
N MET A 89 15.31 6.02 -9.49
CA MET A 89 16.40 6.50 -10.35
C MET A 89 17.72 5.77 -10.10
N GLY A 90 18.02 5.41 -8.85
CA GLY A 90 19.23 4.63 -8.50
C GLY A 90 19.14 3.13 -8.81
N ARG A 91 17.92 2.56 -8.92
CA ARG A 91 17.70 1.11 -9.18
C ARG A 91 17.53 0.73 -10.65
N MET A 92 17.20 1.68 -11.53
CA MET A 92 17.02 1.39 -12.96
C MET A 92 18.32 0.90 -13.63
N GLU A 93 19.50 1.17 -13.07
CA GLU A 93 20.78 0.66 -13.56
C GLU A 93 20.97 -0.85 -13.31
N SER A 94 20.20 -1.47 -12.40
CA SER A 94 20.37 -2.88 -11.99
C SER A 94 19.61 -3.90 -12.87
N GLY A 95 19.26 -3.55 -14.12
CA GLY A 95 18.66 -4.47 -15.09
C GLY A 95 17.33 -5.09 -14.64
N VAL A 96 17.28 -6.43 -14.52
CA VAL A 96 16.06 -7.19 -14.16
C VAL A 96 15.50 -6.77 -12.79
N MET A 97 16.34 -6.39 -11.83
CA MET A 97 15.86 -5.92 -10.51
C MET A 97 15.24 -4.53 -10.55
N GLY A 98 15.69 -3.68 -11.46
CA GLY A 98 15.06 -2.39 -11.72
C GLY A 98 13.62 -2.56 -12.22
N LEU A 99 13.38 -3.54 -13.10
CA LEU A 99 12.05 -3.86 -13.61
C LEU A 99 11.11 -4.41 -12.53
N VAL A 100 11.58 -5.35 -11.70
CA VAL A 100 10.77 -5.91 -10.62
C VAL A 100 10.41 -4.84 -9.58
N GLY A 101 11.36 -3.96 -9.23
CA GLY A 101 11.09 -2.84 -8.31
C GLY A 101 10.15 -1.79 -8.87
N TRP A 102 10.26 -1.50 -10.17
CA TRP A 102 9.31 -0.61 -10.83
C TRP A 102 7.89 -1.20 -10.86
N LEU A 103 7.76 -2.50 -11.17
CA LEU A 103 6.48 -3.21 -11.14
C LEU A 103 5.88 -3.21 -9.73
N GLU A 104 6.66 -3.54 -8.71
CA GLU A 104 6.21 -3.51 -7.32
C GLU A 104 5.70 -2.12 -6.92
N SER A 105 6.51 -1.07 -7.13
CA SER A 105 6.13 0.30 -6.80
C SER A 105 4.84 0.73 -7.52
N THR A 106 4.71 0.36 -8.81
CA THR A 106 3.52 0.68 -9.62
C THR A 106 2.28 -0.05 -9.10
N VAL A 107 2.40 -1.34 -8.79
CA VAL A 107 1.29 -2.13 -8.23
C VAL A 107 0.90 -1.62 -6.84
N TYR A 108 1.90 -1.33 -5.98
CA TYR A 108 1.69 -0.80 -4.65
C TYR A 108 0.96 0.55 -4.68
N LEU A 109 1.45 1.52 -5.45
CA LEU A 109 0.82 2.83 -5.61
C LEU A 109 -0.55 2.72 -6.26
N GLY A 110 -0.73 1.84 -7.24
CA GLY A 110 -2.02 1.56 -7.87
C GLY A 110 -3.05 1.04 -6.86
N LEU A 111 -2.67 0.09 -6.01
CA LEU A 111 -3.54 -0.44 -4.95
C LEU A 111 -3.86 0.64 -3.89
N LEU A 112 -2.89 1.45 -3.49
CA LEU A 112 -3.13 2.58 -2.60
C LEU A 112 -4.09 3.60 -3.22
N PHE A 113 -3.94 3.90 -4.51
CA PHE A 113 -4.84 4.78 -5.23
C PHE A 113 -6.27 4.23 -5.24
N VAL A 114 -6.44 2.95 -5.55
CA VAL A 114 -7.77 2.28 -5.50
C VAL A 114 -8.35 2.36 -4.08
N ALA A 115 -7.57 2.05 -3.05
CA ALA A 115 -8.03 2.13 -1.67
C ALA A 115 -8.43 3.56 -1.27
N GLY A 116 -7.63 4.56 -1.65
CA GLY A 116 -7.90 5.97 -1.42
C GLY A 116 -9.15 6.44 -2.15
N PHE A 117 -9.35 6.01 -3.40
CA PHE A 117 -10.55 6.30 -4.18
C PHE A 117 -11.80 5.72 -3.52
N VAL A 118 -11.76 4.47 -3.07
CA VAL A 118 -12.89 3.83 -2.37
C VAL A 118 -13.18 4.54 -1.03
N CYS A 119 -12.15 5.00 -0.32
CA CYS A 119 -12.32 5.81 0.89
C CYS A 119 -12.98 7.15 0.59
N ALA A 120 -12.54 7.84 -0.46
CA ALA A 120 -13.14 9.10 -0.89
C ALA A 120 -14.62 8.92 -1.27
N MET A 121 -14.96 7.86 -2.01
CA MET A 121 -16.35 7.52 -2.33
C MET A 121 -17.17 7.30 -1.07
N HIS A 122 -16.64 6.58 -0.08
CA HIS A 122 -17.32 6.37 1.20
C HIS A 122 -17.59 7.68 1.93
N LEU A 123 -16.59 8.57 2.02
CA LEU A 123 -16.70 9.88 2.67
C LEU A 123 -17.68 10.81 1.94
N LEU A 124 -17.80 10.68 0.62
CA LEU A 124 -18.79 11.39 -0.20
C LEU A 124 -20.20 10.78 -0.12
N GLY A 125 -20.39 9.72 0.66
CA GLY A 125 -21.67 9.02 0.80
C GLY A 125 -22.04 8.11 -0.38
N VAL A 126 -21.12 7.90 -1.32
CA VAL A 126 -21.33 7.04 -2.48
C VAL A 126 -21.00 5.60 -2.11
N ARG A 127 -22.01 4.72 -2.19
CA ARG A 127 -21.85 3.29 -1.94
C ARG A 127 -21.56 2.55 -3.24
N LEU A 128 -20.51 1.73 -3.23
CA LEU A 128 -20.26 0.78 -4.30
C LEU A 128 -21.29 -0.35 -4.20
N VAL A 129 -22.21 -0.41 -5.17
CA VAL A 129 -23.19 -1.49 -5.30
C VAL A 129 -22.66 -2.48 -6.35
N PRO A 130 -22.59 -3.78 -6.06
CA PRO A 130 -22.23 -4.76 -7.07
C PRO A 130 -23.25 -4.71 -8.20
N GLY A 131 -22.79 -4.43 -9.43
CA GLY A 131 -23.62 -4.51 -10.62
C GLY A 131 -24.15 -5.93 -10.77
N LYS A 132 -25.46 -6.08 -10.94
CA LYS A 132 -26.06 -7.36 -11.34
C LYS A 132 -25.55 -7.66 -12.74
N SER A 133 -24.58 -8.56 -12.84
CA SER A 133 -24.31 -9.33 -14.06
C SER A 133 -25.10 -10.63 -14.01
#